data_AF-A0A4Y2ICP0-F1
#
_entry.id   AF-A0A4Y2ICP0-F1
#
_cell.length_a   1.000
_cell.length_b   1.000
_cell.length_c   1.000
_cell.angle_alpha   90.00
_cell.angle_beta   90.00
_cell.angle_gamma   90.00
#
_symmetry.space_group_name_H-M   'P 1'
#
loop_
_entity.id
_entity.type
_entity.pdbx_description
1 polymer ?
#
loop_
_entity_poly.entity_id
_entity_poly.type
_entity_poly.pdbx_seq_one_letter_code
_entity_poly.pdbx_strand_id
1 'polypeptide(L)'
;MPKYRTKRTKNRSFHGNRFTNANQSVEEPATASASKLIMNDFSELKDEVNGRNKLKGNRIMDIFILNCVFSAVCCPQCLKTGLKLTEDSRFGLCSDFTLTCKCGYMNGFTSTAKIGRKSTLNPLLVLGLRLIGKGFTAGKKLLCIVNLPFMSKSTFRRYEDQLLKAVRCAADKNMKEAAAEVRTKTKTSSCGVSVDGTWQRRGHNSLNGCVSAISIDTGKVLDLEPMSLYCRYCDKKKNNDDHVCSNHVGSSASMETVGAYRIFDRSKQCKRLKYTKYYGDGDSNGFNAVKDIYGPDSVEKLECIGHVQKRVGSRLRNLKKKQKGLGGKGKLTDKLIDKLQNYYGIAIRSNIGNLQNMQSAVIAAFYHCCSGKTNKCINNARKKATVGVSINELFMKVKFLWTNLLACQMIS
;
A
#
# COMPACT_ATOMS: atom_id res chain seq x y z
N MET A 1 -11.69 7.35 55.93
CA MET A 1 -11.82 7.44 54.46
C MET A 1 -11.66 6.06 53.83
N PRO A 2 -12.67 5.52 53.14
CA PRO A 2 -12.65 4.15 52.63
C PRO A 2 -11.92 4.03 51.27
N LYS A 3 -11.11 2.97 51.12
CA LYS A 3 -10.37 2.62 49.89
C LYS A 3 -11.31 2.02 48.84
N TYR A 4 -11.45 2.67 47.68
CA TYR A 4 -12.23 2.14 46.56
C TYR A 4 -11.41 1.12 45.74
N ARG A 5 -11.90 -0.12 45.70
CA ARG A 5 -11.27 -1.28 45.04
C ARG A 5 -11.80 -1.36 43.60
N THR A 6 -10.94 -1.21 42.60
CA THR A 6 -11.32 -1.32 41.18
C THR A 6 -11.72 -2.75 40.82
N LYS A 7 -12.98 -2.95 40.41
CA LYS A 7 -13.49 -4.22 39.89
C LYS A 7 -12.84 -4.52 38.53
N ARG A 8 -12.12 -5.64 38.41
CA ARG A 8 -11.71 -6.24 37.13
C ARG A 8 -12.96 -6.59 36.31
N THR A 9 -13.13 -5.97 35.16
CA THR A 9 -14.09 -6.42 34.15
C THR A 9 -13.53 -7.66 33.45
N LYS A 10 -14.30 -8.77 33.48
CA LYS A 10 -13.96 -9.99 32.72
C LYS A 10 -14.04 -9.68 31.22
N ASN A 11 -12.94 -9.92 30.50
CA ASN A 11 -12.93 -9.88 29.03
C ASN A 11 -13.93 -10.92 28.49
N ARG A 12 -14.83 -10.48 27.61
CA ARG A 12 -15.68 -11.40 26.83
C ARG A 12 -14.80 -12.15 25.84
N SER A 13 -14.88 -13.48 25.84
CA SER A 13 -14.15 -14.32 24.89
C SER A 13 -14.74 -14.18 23.48
N PHE A 14 -13.94 -13.62 22.58
CA PHE A 14 -14.22 -13.67 21.15
C PHE A 14 -13.79 -15.05 20.63
N HIS A 15 -14.75 -15.84 20.15
CA HIS A 15 -14.46 -17.09 19.48
C HIS A 15 -14.12 -16.79 18.02
N GLY A 16 -12.83 -16.66 17.74
CA GLY A 16 -12.29 -16.62 16.38
C GLY A 16 -12.52 -17.95 15.64
N ASN A 17 -12.53 -17.87 14.32
CA ASN A 17 -12.58 -19.02 13.43
C ASN A 17 -11.27 -19.85 13.48
N ARG A 18 -11.41 -21.17 13.39
CA ARG A 18 -10.48 -22.30 13.71
C ARG A 18 -9.03 -22.31 13.16
N PHE A 19 -8.44 -21.18 12.74
CA PHE A 19 -7.05 -21.12 12.26
C PHE A 19 -6.16 -20.13 13.02
N THR A 20 -6.58 -19.66 14.19
CA THR A 20 -5.72 -18.88 15.10
C THR A 20 -5.10 -19.79 16.15
N ASN A 21 -3.81 -20.14 16.01
CA ASN A 21 -3.03 -20.73 17.09
C ASN A 21 -2.93 -19.73 18.25
N ALA A 22 -3.20 -20.20 19.47
CA ALA A 22 -3.42 -19.40 20.68
C ALA A 22 -2.16 -18.68 21.25
N ASN A 23 -1.00 -18.74 20.57
CA ASN A 23 0.27 -18.19 21.08
C ASN A 23 0.85 -17.05 20.22
N GLN A 24 0.06 -16.41 19.35
CA GLN A 24 0.50 -15.19 18.67
C GLN A 24 -0.18 -13.97 19.28
N SER A 25 0.63 -13.11 19.90
CA SER A 25 0.24 -11.73 20.21
C SER A 25 -0.37 -11.09 18.96
N VAL A 26 -1.59 -10.59 19.09
CA VAL A 26 -2.30 -9.89 18.02
C VAL A 26 -1.57 -8.57 17.77
N GLU A 27 -0.57 -8.57 16.91
CA GLU A 27 -0.11 -7.35 16.26
C GLU A 27 -1.19 -6.93 15.28
N GLU A 28 -1.70 -5.71 15.46
CA GLU A 28 -2.49 -5.03 14.42
C GLU A 28 -1.72 -5.08 13.10
N PRO A 29 -2.37 -5.39 11.96
CA PRO A 29 -1.69 -5.35 10.68
C PRO A 29 -1.14 -3.93 10.49
N ALA A 30 0.18 -3.83 10.35
CA ALA A 30 0.86 -2.57 10.06
C ALA A 30 0.25 -1.98 8.78
N THR A 31 -0.64 -1.00 8.95
CA THR A 31 -1.05 -0.12 7.88
C THR A 31 0.21 0.55 7.32
N ALA A 32 0.29 0.68 5.99
CA ALA A 32 1.29 1.52 5.36
C ALA A 32 1.38 2.84 6.15
N SER A 33 2.61 3.21 6.56
CA SER A 33 2.86 4.36 7.44
C SER A 33 1.93 5.53 7.14
N ALA A 34 1.28 6.08 8.16
CA ALA A 34 0.45 7.28 8.06
C ALA A 34 1.17 8.44 7.34
N SER A 35 2.51 8.45 7.37
CA SER A 35 3.37 9.40 6.64
C SER A 35 3.28 9.31 5.11
N LYS A 36 2.74 8.23 4.53
CA LYS A 36 2.51 8.07 3.08
C LYS A 36 1.09 8.44 2.64
N LEU A 37 0.18 8.66 3.58
CA LEU A 37 -1.21 9.11 3.34
C LEU A 37 -1.32 10.63 3.51
N ILE A 38 -0.40 11.38 2.92
CA ILE A 38 -0.63 12.81 2.78
C ILE A 38 -1.72 12.97 1.71
N MET A 39 -2.98 13.01 2.14
CA MET A 39 -4.10 13.44 1.32
C MET A 39 -3.99 14.95 1.08
N ASN A 40 -3.04 15.38 0.26
CA ASN A 40 -2.95 16.78 -0.18
C ASN A 40 -4.00 17.12 -1.26
N ASP A 41 -4.62 16.11 -1.88
CA ASP A 41 -5.47 16.29 -3.07
C ASP A 41 -6.96 16.55 -2.80
N PHE A 42 -7.41 16.66 -1.54
CA PHE A 42 -8.77 17.18 -1.27
C PHE A 42 -8.86 18.70 -1.38
N SER A 43 -7.74 19.39 -1.64
CA SER A 43 -7.68 20.84 -1.80
C SER A 43 -8.16 21.36 -3.17
N GLU A 44 -8.50 20.48 -4.11
CA GLU A 44 -9.00 20.85 -5.46
C GLU A 44 -10.53 20.86 -5.59
N LEU A 45 -11.30 20.76 -4.50
CA LEU A 45 -12.66 21.29 -4.49
C LEU A 45 -12.61 22.80 -4.19
N LYS A 46 -11.94 23.55 -5.06
CA LYS A 46 -12.10 25.01 -5.08
C LYS A 46 -13.48 25.27 -5.67
N ASP A 47 -14.47 25.45 -4.79
CA ASP A 47 -15.70 26.13 -5.16
C ASP A 47 -15.28 27.51 -5.69
N GLU A 48 -15.43 27.74 -7.00
CA GLU A 48 -15.35 29.08 -7.56
C GLU A 48 -16.40 29.94 -6.86
N VAL A 49 -15.92 30.81 -5.97
CA VAL A 49 -16.74 31.82 -5.30
C VAL A 49 -17.09 32.87 -6.32
N ASN A 50 -18.19 32.64 -7.05
CA ASN A 50 -18.87 33.68 -7.81
C ASN A 50 -20.38 33.52 -7.64
N GLY A 51 -20.96 34.44 -6.85
CA GLY A 51 -22.38 34.80 -6.88
C GLY A 51 -23.36 33.86 -6.17
N ARG A 52 -23.78 34.25 -4.96
CA ARG A 52 -24.78 33.61 -4.07
C ARG A 52 -24.35 32.24 -3.52
N ASN A 53 -24.06 32.19 -2.21
CA ASN A 53 -23.74 30.95 -1.48
C ASN A 53 -24.93 29.97 -1.49
N LYS A 54 -25.09 29.21 -2.59
CA LYS A 54 -26.08 28.15 -2.69
C LYS A 54 -25.59 26.97 -1.83
N LEU A 55 -26.30 26.67 -0.75
CA LEU A 55 -26.01 25.52 0.10
C LEU A 55 -26.06 24.23 -0.74
N LYS A 56 -24.90 23.55 -0.91
CA LYS A 56 -24.75 22.29 -1.68
C LYS A 56 -24.16 21.18 -0.80
N GLY A 57 -24.49 19.91 -1.07
CA GLY A 57 -23.98 18.74 -0.33
C GLY A 57 -24.98 18.08 0.64
N ASN A 58 -24.59 16.93 1.21
CA ASN A 58 -25.45 16.13 2.10
C ASN A 58 -25.21 16.49 3.58
N ARG A 59 -26.28 16.65 4.37
CA ARG A 59 -26.23 16.90 5.82
C ARG A 59 -27.01 15.82 6.56
N ILE A 60 -26.62 15.55 7.80
CA ILE A 60 -27.39 14.70 8.71
C ILE A 60 -28.36 15.63 9.45
N MET A 61 -29.65 15.37 9.33
CA MET A 61 -30.71 16.12 10.01
C MET A 61 -31.67 15.14 10.67
N ASP A 62 -32.13 15.49 11.87
CA ASP A 62 -33.17 14.74 12.54
C ASP A 62 -34.53 14.95 11.82
N ILE A 63 -35.24 13.85 11.57
CA ILE A 63 -36.49 13.88 10.79
C ILE A 63 -37.61 14.61 11.53
N PHE A 64 -37.63 14.57 12.87
CA PHE A 64 -38.61 15.32 13.65
C PHE A 64 -38.38 16.83 13.50
N ILE A 65 -37.12 17.29 13.59
CA ILE A 65 -36.79 18.71 13.34
C ILE A 65 -37.20 19.13 11.93
N LEU A 66 -36.90 18.32 10.92
CA LEU A 66 -37.26 18.63 9.54
C LEU A 66 -38.79 18.70 9.34
N ASN A 67 -39.54 17.82 10.00
CA ASN A 67 -41.01 17.87 9.97
C ASN A 67 -41.57 19.13 10.67
N CYS A 68 -40.96 19.59 11.76
CA CYS A 68 -41.31 20.86 12.40
C CYS A 68 -41.07 22.06 11.46
N VAL A 69 -39.94 22.07 10.73
CA VAL A 69 -39.65 23.12 9.73
C VAL A 69 -40.73 23.15 8.66
N PHE A 70 -41.09 22.00 8.07
CA PHE A 70 -42.15 21.96 7.06
C PHE A 70 -43.52 22.35 7.60
N SER A 71 -43.85 21.98 8.85
CA SER A 71 -45.12 22.35 9.48
C SER A 71 -45.29 23.86 9.62
N ALA A 72 -44.19 24.61 9.78
CA ALA A 72 -44.19 26.07 9.85
C ALA A 72 -44.31 26.75 8.47
N VAL A 73 -44.07 26.04 7.36
CA VAL A 73 -44.13 26.58 6.00
C VAL A 73 -45.57 26.56 5.47
N CYS A 74 -45.98 27.61 4.77
CA CYS A 74 -47.29 27.68 4.13
C CYS A 74 -47.38 26.74 2.92
N CYS A 75 -48.53 26.08 2.77
CA CYS A 75 -48.86 25.30 1.59
C CYS A 75 -48.91 26.20 0.34
N PRO A 76 -48.26 25.82 -0.78
CA PRO A 76 -48.28 26.61 -2.01
C PRO A 76 -49.66 26.81 -2.65
N GLN A 77 -50.62 25.91 -2.36
CA GLN A 77 -51.97 25.97 -2.95
C GLN A 77 -52.97 26.76 -2.09
N CYS A 78 -53.04 26.46 -0.78
CA CYS A 78 -54.04 27.07 0.10
C CYS A 78 -53.48 28.14 1.05
N LEU A 79 -52.17 28.39 1.02
CA LEU A 79 -51.46 29.38 1.84
C LEU A 79 -51.57 29.19 3.37
N LYS A 80 -52.17 28.09 3.83
CA LYS A 80 -52.23 27.71 5.25
C LYS A 80 -50.98 26.93 5.65
N THR A 81 -50.57 27.06 6.90
CA THR A 81 -49.48 26.28 7.50
C THR A 81 -49.91 24.84 7.79
N GLY A 82 -48.95 23.98 8.17
CA GLY A 82 -49.19 22.59 8.53
C GLY A 82 -48.93 21.60 7.39
N LEU A 83 -47.92 21.84 6.56
CA LEU A 83 -47.42 20.81 5.65
C LEU A 83 -46.84 19.64 6.47
N LYS A 84 -47.24 18.42 6.11
CA LYS A 84 -46.78 17.19 6.76
C LYS A 84 -45.78 16.46 5.88
N LEU A 85 -44.61 16.16 6.44
CA LEU A 85 -43.61 15.31 5.80
C LEU A 85 -43.95 13.84 6.02
N THR A 86 -43.91 13.06 4.95
CA THR A 86 -44.09 11.59 4.96
C THR A 86 -42.94 10.94 4.21
N GLU A 87 -42.46 9.78 4.69
CA GLU A 87 -41.44 8.96 4.03
C GLU A 87 -42.15 7.82 3.28
N ASP A 88 -42.15 7.87 1.95
CA ASP A 88 -42.83 6.87 1.11
C ASP A 88 -42.00 5.60 1.00
N SER A 89 -40.68 5.75 0.90
CA SER A 89 -39.76 4.62 0.83
C SER A 89 -38.34 4.99 1.24
N ARG A 90 -37.58 3.98 1.65
CA ARG A 90 -36.21 4.13 2.16
C ARG A 90 -35.26 3.10 1.57
N PHE A 91 -34.11 3.57 1.09
CA PHE A 91 -33.06 2.78 0.48
C PHE A 91 -31.69 3.19 1.03
N GLY A 92 -31.23 2.50 2.07
CA GLY A 92 -29.97 2.85 2.73
C GLY A 92 -30.07 4.21 3.42
N LEU A 93 -29.20 5.15 3.07
CA LEU A 93 -29.24 6.53 3.56
C LEU A 93 -30.20 7.44 2.78
N CYS A 94 -30.90 6.91 1.79
CA CYS A 94 -31.74 7.70 0.90
C CYS A 94 -33.21 7.42 1.16
N SER A 95 -34.00 8.47 1.11
CA SER A 95 -35.44 8.42 1.35
C SER A 95 -36.14 9.18 0.24
N ASP A 96 -37.28 8.64 -0.19
CA ASP A 96 -38.23 9.33 -1.03
C ASP A 96 -39.32 9.87 -0.10
N PHE A 97 -39.50 11.19 -0.11
CA PHE A 97 -40.38 11.93 0.77
C PHE A 97 -41.52 12.56 -0.02
N THR A 98 -42.68 12.69 0.63
CA THR A 98 -43.80 13.48 0.13
C THR A 98 -44.24 14.50 1.17
N LEU A 99 -44.40 15.75 0.74
CA LEU A 99 -45.09 16.80 1.51
C LEU A 99 -46.57 16.75 1.19
N THR A 100 -47.41 16.71 2.22
CA THR A 100 -48.87 16.68 2.07
C THR A 100 -49.54 17.84 2.82
N CYS A 101 -50.65 18.34 2.29
CA CYS A 101 -51.54 19.30 2.97
C CYS A 101 -52.98 18.79 3.01
N LYS A 102 -53.76 19.25 4.00
CA LYS A 102 -55.20 18.94 4.12
C LYS A 102 -56.03 19.39 2.91
N CYS A 103 -55.56 20.37 2.13
CA CYS A 103 -56.22 20.82 0.91
C CYS A 103 -56.01 19.89 -0.31
N GLY A 104 -55.29 18.78 -0.15
CA GLY A 104 -54.95 17.85 -1.23
C GLY A 104 -53.62 18.11 -1.93
N TYR A 105 -52.86 19.15 -1.55
CA TYR A 105 -51.52 19.38 -2.08
C TYR A 105 -50.60 18.19 -1.76
N MET A 106 -49.88 17.71 -2.77
CA MET A 106 -48.83 16.70 -2.63
C MET A 106 -47.62 17.06 -3.48
N ASN A 107 -46.43 16.92 -2.92
CA ASN A 107 -45.19 17.07 -3.69
C ASN A 107 -44.12 16.10 -3.21
N GLY A 108 -43.68 15.22 -4.12
CA GLY A 108 -42.64 14.23 -3.87
C GLY A 108 -41.24 14.77 -4.15
N PHE A 109 -40.28 14.42 -3.33
CA PHE A 109 -38.87 14.76 -3.51
C PHE A 109 -37.95 13.70 -2.87
N THR A 110 -36.66 13.76 -3.16
CA THR A 110 -35.69 12.76 -2.71
C THR A 110 -34.65 13.39 -1.78
N SER A 111 -34.21 12.65 -0.77
CA SER A 111 -33.28 13.15 0.26
C SER A 111 -31.86 13.45 -0.27
N THR A 112 -31.52 12.96 -1.46
CA THR A 112 -30.25 13.23 -2.14
C THR A 112 -30.44 13.28 -3.65
N ALA A 113 -29.50 13.90 -4.35
CA ALA A 113 -29.50 13.95 -5.81
C ALA A 113 -29.35 12.53 -6.40
N LYS A 114 -30.21 12.22 -7.37
CA LYS A 114 -30.16 10.96 -8.15
C LYS A 114 -29.53 11.24 -9.52
N ILE A 115 -28.71 10.31 -10.00
CA ILE A 115 -28.28 10.27 -11.41
C ILE A 115 -29.13 9.19 -12.09
N GLY A 116 -30.07 9.62 -12.93
CA GLY A 116 -31.15 8.77 -13.40
C GLY A 116 -31.97 8.24 -12.22
N ARG A 117 -32.13 6.91 -12.12
CA ARG A 117 -32.87 6.26 -11.01
C ARG A 117 -32.00 5.91 -9.80
N LYS A 118 -30.70 6.23 -9.80
CA LYS A 118 -29.75 5.75 -8.78
C LYS A 118 -29.34 6.86 -7.82
N SER A 119 -29.41 6.55 -6.53
CA SER A 119 -28.81 7.39 -5.49
C SER A 119 -27.27 7.37 -5.59
N THR A 120 -26.67 8.55 -5.42
CA THR A 120 -25.22 8.77 -5.38
C THR A 120 -24.63 8.52 -3.99
N LEU A 121 -25.39 8.81 -2.92
CA LEU A 121 -24.91 8.77 -1.54
C LEU A 121 -24.54 7.35 -1.06
N ASN A 122 -25.36 6.34 -1.40
CA ASN A 122 -25.08 4.96 -0.98
C ASN A 122 -23.78 4.41 -1.58
N PRO A 123 -23.51 4.50 -2.91
CA PRO A 123 -22.20 4.16 -3.47
C PRO A 123 -21.03 4.90 -2.80
N LEU A 124 -21.19 6.20 -2.52
CA LEU A 124 -20.15 7.01 -1.87
C LEU A 124 -19.86 6.54 -0.45
N LEU A 125 -20.89 6.15 0.31
CA LEU A 125 -20.69 5.54 1.63
C LEU A 125 -19.90 4.23 1.53
N VAL A 126 -20.23 3.36 0.57
CA VAL A 126 -19.50 2.11 0.36
C VAL A 126 -18.04 2.39 -0.01
N LEU A 127 -17.81 3.33 -0.93
CA LEU A 127 -16.46 3.76 -1.31
C LEU A 127 -15.69 4.31 -0.11
N GLY A 128 -16.29 5.23 0.65
CA GLY A 128 -15.68 5.82 1.85
C GLY A 128 -15.29 4.77 2.87
N LEU A 129 -16.18 3.81 3.17
CA LEU A 129 -15.86 2.69 4.04
C LEU A 129 -14.69 1.87 3.52
N ARG A 130 -14.61 1.62 2.20
CA ARG A 130 -13.50 0.86 1.60
C ARG A 130 -12.17 1.61 1.67
N LEU A 131 -12.16 2.92 1.47
CA LEU A 131 -10.96 3.75 1.58
C LEU A 131 -10.35 3.73 2.99
N ILE A 132 -11.20 3.65 4.03
CA ILE A 132 -10.73 3.54 5.43
C ILE A 132 -10.54 2.08 5.91
N GLY A 133 -10.53 1.12 4.99
CA GLY A 133 -10.33 -0.30 5.32
C GLY A 133 -11.48 -0.94 6.12
N LYS A 134 -12.68 -0.36 6.07
CA LYS A 134 -13.89 -0.86 6.73
C LYS A 134 -14.84 -1.50 5.71
N GLY A 135 -15.75 -2.34 6.22
CA GLY A 135 -16.74 -3.04 5.42
C GLY A 135 -18.14 -2.94 6.04
N PHE A 136 -19.07 -3.73 5.48
CA PHE A 136 -20.49 -3.72 5.86
C PHE A 136 -20.75 -3.64 7.36
N THR A 137 -20.14 -4.53 8.15
CA THR A 137 -20.40 -4.61 9.60
C THR A 137 -19.97 -3.34 10.33
N ALA A 138 -18.84 -2.75 9.95
CA ALA A 138 -18.34 -1.53 10.57
C ALA A 138 -19.21 -0.33 10.17
N GLY A 139 -19.60 -0.22 8.89
CA GLY A 139 -20.52 0.81 8.42
C GLY A 139 -21.89 0.73 9.08
N LYS A 140 -22.45 -0.49 9.20
CA LYS A 140 -23.72 -0.72 9.91
C LYS A 140 -23.63 -0.28 11.36
N LYS A 141 -22.57 -0.67 12.08
CA LYS A 141 -22.37 -0.28 13.48
C LYS A 141 -22.27 1.24 13.62
N LEU A 142 -21.46 1.89 12.79
CA LEU A 142 -21.28 3.34 12.81
C LEU A 142 -22.62 4.07 12.65
N LEU A 143 -23.39 3.73 11.61
CA LEU A 143 -24.64 4.42 11.32
C LEU A 143 -25.75 4.09 12.33
N CYS A 144 -25.82 2.84 12.82
CA CYS A 144 -26.75 2.51 13.90
C CYS A 144 -26.46 3.29 15.19
N ILE A 145 -25.19 3.57 15.53
CA ILE A 145 -24.83 4.33 16.74
C ILE A 145 -25.36 5.77 16.67
N VAL A 146 -25.35 6.38 15.48
CA VAL A 146 -25.86 7.74 15.26
C VAL A 146 -27.33 7.77 14.83
N ASN A 147 -28.08 6.68 15.07
CA ASN A 147 -29.49 6.52 14.71
C ASN A 147 -29.80 6.78 13.21
N LEU A 148 -28.88 6.36 12.32
CA LEU A 148 -29.06 6.46 10.87
C LEU A 148 -29.41 5.10 10.24
N PRO A 149 -30.25 5.11 9.19
CA PRO A 149 -30.57 3.89 8.46
C PRO A 149 -29.35 3.35 7.71
N PHE A 150 -29.37 2.06 7.41
CA PHE A 150 -28.31 1.41 6.65
C PHE A 150 -28.87 0.49 5.58
N MET A 151 -28.11 0.32 4.50
CA MET A 151 -28.52 -0.54 3.39
C MET A 151 -28.44 -2.03 3.77
N SER A 152 -29.18 -2.86 3.03
CA SER A 152 -29.08 -4.31 3.17
C SER A 152 -27.69 -4.81 2.74
N LYS A 153 -27.34 -6.02 3.21
CA LYS A 153 -26.07 -6.66 2.87
C LYS A 153 -25.94 -6.93 1.37
N SER A 154 -27.02 -7.36 0.71
CA SER A 154 -27.06 -7.61 -0.74
C SER A 154 -26.82 -6.33 -1.54
N THR A 155 -27.49 -5.23 -1.17
CA THR A 155 -27.29 -3.92 -1.80
C THR A 155 -25.86 -3.42 -1.62
N PHE A 156 -25.30 -3.57 -0.42
CA PHE A 156 -23.90 -3.22 -0.17
C PHE A 156 -22.93 -3.98 -1.08
N ARG A 157 -23.10 -5.31 -1.21
CA ARG A 157 -22.28 -6.13 -2.13
C ARG A 157 -22.41 -5.69 -3.59
N ARG A 158 -23.63 -5.39 -4.03
CA ARG A 158 -23.86 -4.89 -5.40
C ARG A 158 -23.09 -3.59 -5.67
N TYR A 159 -23.03 -2.68 -4.70
CA TYR A 159 -22.21 -1.48 -4.84
C TYR A 159 -20.72 -1.78 -4.81
N GLU A 160 -20.26 -2.74 -4.01
CA GLU A 160 -18.85 -3.18 -4.04
C GLU A 160 -18.45 -3.72 -5.41
N ASP A 161 -19.30 -4.53 -6.03
CA ASP A 161 -19.04 -5.08 -7.37
C ASP A 161 -19.01 -3.97 -8.43
N GLN A 162 -19.92 -3.00 -8.34
CA GLN A 162 -19.91 -1.82 -9.23
C GLN A 162 -18.64 -0.98 -9.03
N LEU A 163 -18.25 -0.74 -7.78
CA LEU A 163 -17.02 -0.01 -7.46
C LEU A 163 -15.80 -0.76 -7.95
N LEU A 164 -15.73 -2.09 -7.78
CA LEU A 164 -14.61 -2.90 -8.28
C LEU A 164 -14.47 -2.76 -9.80
N LYS A 165 -15.57 -2.83 -10.55
CA LYS A 165 -15.57 -2.63 -12.00
C LYS A 165 -15.07 -1.24 -12.38
N ALA A 166 -15.57 -0.21 -11.70
CA ALA A 166 -15.18 1.18 -11.96
C ALA A 166 -13.69 1.43 -11.63
N VAL A 167 -13.22 0.95 -10.48
CA VAL A 167 -11.83 1.08 -10.03
C VAL A 167 -10.87 0.34 -10.97
N ARG A 168 -11.23 -0.87 -11.43
CA ARG A 168 -10.43 -1.61 -12.42
C ARG A 168 -10.33 -0.84 -13.74
N CYS A 169 -11.44 -0.33 -14.25
CA CYS A 169 -11.45 0.46 -15.47
C CYS A 169 -10.57 1.72 -15.33
N ALA A 170 -10.70 2.45 -14.22
CA ALA A 170 -9.88 3.62 -13.93
C ALA A 170 -8.39 3.27 -13.80
N ALA A 171 -8.05 2.20 -13.09
CA ALA A 171 -6.68 1.73 -12.94
C ALA A 171 -6.08 1.32 -14.30
N ASP A 172 -6.81 0.57 -15.12
CA ASP A 172 -6.35 0.15 -16.44
C ASP A 172 -6.13 1.34 -17.37
N LYS A 173 -7.02 2.34 -17.33
CA LYS A 173 -6.86 3.58 -18.08
C LYS A 173 -5.59 4.33 -17.63
N ASN A 174 -5.43 4.57 -16.33
CA ASN A 174 -4.27 5.28 -15.78
C ASN A 174 -2.95 4.56 -16.12
N MET A 175 -2.94 3.23 -16.02
CA MET A 175 -1.75 2.44 -16.34
C MET A 175 -1.43 2.40 -17.85
N LYS A 176 -2.45 2.46 -18.72
CA LYS A 176 -2.26 2.60 -20.18
C LYS A 176 -1.71 3.98 -20.54
N GLU A 177 -2.19 5.03 -19.88
CA GLU A 177 -1.68 6.39 -20.04
C GLU A 177 -0.25 6.50 -19.54
N ALA A 178 0.07 5.93 -18.37
CA ALA A 178 1.44 5.85 -17.86
C ALA A 178 2.38 5.13 -18.84
N ALA A 179 1.94 4.01 -19.43
CA ALA A 179 2.71 3.32 -20.46
C ALA A 179 2.91 4.17 -21.73
N ALA A 180 1.92 4.98 -22.12
CA ALA A 180 2.04 5.90 -23.25
C ALA A 180 3.08 7.00 -22.98
N GLU A 181 3.08 7.56 -21.78
CA GLU A 181 4.06 8.57 -21.36
C GLU A 181 5.49 8.02 -21.36
N VAL A 182 5.69 6.77 -20.93
CA VAL A 182 6.99 6.09 -21.03
C VAL A 182 7.47 6.02 -22.48
N ARG A 183 6.59 5.64 -23.43
CA ARG A 183 6.95 5.60 -24.86
C ARG A 183 7.32 6.98 -25.39
N THR A 184 6.57 8.02 -25.00
CA THR A 184 6.85 9.39 -25.41
C THR A 184 8.19 9.88 -24.86
N LYS A 185 8.48 9.59 -23.58
CA LYS A 185 9.71 10.02 -22.91
C LYS A 185 10.96 9.29 -23.42
N THR A 186 10.87 7.97 -23.59
CA THR A 186 12.01 7.15 -24.02
C THR A 186 12.18 7.10 -25.53
N LYS A 187 11.14 7.46 -26.30
CA LYS A 187 11.06 7.26 -27.76
C LYS A 187 11.25 5.81 -28.20
N THR A 188 11.03 4.86 -27.29
CA THR A 188 11.15 3.42 -27.57
C THR A 188 9.91 2.67 -27.06
N SER A 189 9.80 1.39 -27.44
CA SER A 189 8.80 0.46 -26.88
C SER A 189 9.40 -0.43 -25.79
N SER A 190 10.41 0.08 -25.07
CA SER A 190 11.10 -0.68 -24.02
C SER A 190 11.40 0.22 -22.82
N CYS A 191 11.35 -0.34 -21.63
CA CYS A 191 11.64 0.42 -20.41
C CYS A 191 12.14 -0.47 -19.28
N GLY A 192 12.77 0.17 -18.29
CA GLY A 192 13.08 -0.46 -17.01
C GLY A 192 11.90 -0.39 -16.06
N VAL A 193 11.71 -1.46 -15.28
CA VAL A 193 10.64 -1.56 -14.28
C VAL A 193 11.17 -1.99 -12.92
N SER A 194 10.70 -1.33 -11.88
CA SER A 194 10.78 -1.84 -10.51
C SER A 194 9.64 -2.79 -10.26
N VAL A 195 9.94 -4.00 -9.80
CA VAL A 195 8.94 -5.01 -9.45
C VAL A 195 9.04 -5.31 -7.96
N ASP A 196 7.90 -5.25 -7.28
CA ASP A 196 7.81 -5.56 -5.85
C ASP A 196 6.45 -6.17 -5.51
N GLY A 197 6.46 -7.05 -4.51
CA GLY A 197 5.30 -7.75 -3.96
C GLY A 197 4.90 -7.20 -2.59
N THR A 198 3.60 -7.11 -2.34
CA THR A 198 3.07 -6.79 -1.02
C THR A 198 2.04 -7.81 -0.59
N TRP A 199 1.98 -8.09 0.71
CA TRP A 199 1.08 -9.08 1.31
C TRP A 199 0.17 -8.43 2.35
N GLN A 200 -1.07 -8.91 2.43
CA GLN A 200 -2.03 -8.45 3.44
C GLN A 200 -1.54 -8.64 4.89
N ARG A 201 -0.74 -9.67 5.14
CA ARG A 201 -0.13 -9.97 6.44
C ARG A 201 1.37 -10.12 6.29
N ARG A 202 2.14 -9.80 7.34
CA ARG A 202 3.58 -10.03 7.35
C ARG A 202 3.89 -11.54 7.30
N GLY A 203 4.94 -11.88 6.56
CA GLY A 203 5.41 -13.25 6.39
C GLY A 203 4.72 -14.01 5.23
N HIS A 204 5.32 -15.11 4.81
CA HIS A 204 4.88 -15.93 3.67
C HIS A 204 3.61 -16.77 3.93
N ASN A 205 2.81 -16.41 4.94
CA ASN A 205 1.56 -17.06 5.32
C ASN A 205 0.31 -16.24 4.94
N SER A 206 0.50 -15.15 4.20
CA SER A 206 -0.62 -14.30 3.77
C SER A 206 -1.33 -14.90 2.56
N LEU A 207 -2.64 -15.10 2.69
CA LEU A 207 -3.47 -15.66 1.62
C LEU A 207 -3.76 -14.67 0.48
N ASN A 208 -3.39 -13.41 0.64
CA ASN A 208 -3.59 -12.36 -0.35
C ASN A 208 -2.28 -11.60 -0.53
N GLY A 209 -1.94 -11.35 -1.79
CA GLY A 209 -0.78 -10.57 -2.21
C GLY A 209 -1.13 -9.68 -3.40
N CYS A 210 -0.26 -8.73 -3.72
CA CYS A 210 -0.33 -7.93 -4.93
C CYS A 210 1.08 -7.66 -5.41
N VAL A 211 1.34 -7.90 -6.69
CA VAL A 211 2.61 -7.56 -7.32
C VAL A 211 2.40 -6.33 -8.18
N SER A 212 3.38 -5.43 -8.18
CA SER A 212 3.32 -4.18 -8.94
C SER A 212 4.56 -4.01 -9.80
N ALA A 213 4.38 -3.42 -10.98
CA ALA A 213 5.46 -2.95 -11.83
C ALA A 213 5.37 -1.43 -11.99
N ILE A 214 6.46 -0.74 -11.66
CA ILE A 214 6.58 0.72 -11.71
C ILE A 214 7.68 1.08 -12.70
N SER A 215 7.38 2.00 -13.62
CA SER A 215 8.37 2.51 -14.56
C SER A 215 9.49 3.25 -13.83
N ILE A 216 10.74 2.94 -14.16
CA ILE A 216 11.89 3.70 -13.66
C ILE A 216 11.96 5.09 -14.30
N ASP A 217 11.58 5.19 -15.58
CA ASP A 217 11.65 6.44 -16.33
C ASP A 217 10.67 7.50 -15.83
N THR A 218 9.47 7.10 -15.40
CA THR A 218 8.38 8.02 -15.02
C THR A 218 8.00 7.95 -13.55
N GLY A 219 8.39 6.89 -12.83
CA GLY A 219 7.93 6.63 -11.46
C GLY A 219 6.46 6.24 -11.36
N LYS A 220 5.78 5.98 -12.50
CA LYS A 220 4.35 5.65 -12.56
C LYS A 220 4.12 4.14 -12.61
N VAL A 221 3.00 3.70 -12.03
CA VAL A 221 2.57 2.30 -12.04
C VAL A 221 2.16 1.90 -13.46
N LEU A 222 2.76 0.82 -13.98
CA LEU A 222 2.47 0.28 -15.32
C LEU A 222 1.54 -0.93 -15.27
N ASP A 223 1.65 -1.76 -14.23
CA ASP A 223 0.80 -2.93 -14.05
C ASP A 223 0.72 -3.37 -12.58
N LEU A 224 -0.36 -4.09 -12.27
CA LEU A 224 -0.67 -4.66 -10.96
C LEU A 224 -1.28 -6.06 -11.12
N GLU A 225 -0.84 -7.00 -10.31
CA GLU A 225 -1.39 -8.36 -10.22
C GLU A 225 -1.83 -8.65 -8.79
N PRO A 226 -3.08 -8.36 -8.41
CA PRO A 226 -3.64 -8.79 -7.13
C PRO A 226 -3.89 -10.30 -7.17
N MET A 227 -3.37 -11.04 -6.21
CA MET A 227 -3.47 -12.50 -6.10
C MET A 227 -4.10 -12.94 -4.78
N SER A 228 -4.86 -14.04 -4.85
CA SER A 228 -5.47 -14.67 -3.69
C SER A 228 -5.35 -16.19 -3.76
N LEU A 229 -4.95 -16.79 -2.64
CA LEU A 229 -5.02 -18.24 -2.36
C LEU A 229 -6.32 -18.63 -1.65
N TYR A 230 -7.15 -17.65 -1.27
CA TYR A 230 -8.29 -17.89 -0.40
C TYR A 230 -9.58 -17.44 -1.02
N CYS A 231 -10.50 -18.40 -1.14
CA CYS A 231 -11.89 -18.09 -1.38
C CYS A 231 -12.75 -18.55 -0.18
N ARG A 232 -13.41 -17.59 0.48
CA ARG A 232 -14.35 -17.87 1.58
C ARG A 232 -15.52 -18.77 1.16
N TYR A 233 -15.89 -18.76 -0.12
CA TYR A 233 -16.96 -19.60 -0.64
C TYR A 233 -16.49 -21.06 -0.71
N CYS A 234 -15.34 -21.33 -1.34
CA CYS A 234 -14.76 -22.68 -1.45
C CYS A 234 -14.32 -23.26 -0.11
N ASP A 235 -13.86 -22.41 0.81
CA ASP A 235 -13.56 -22.81 2.19
C ASP A 235 -14.80 -23.36 2.93
N LYS A 236 -15.99 -22.89 2.55
CA LYS A 236 -17.27 -23.31 3.17
C LYS A 236 -18.00 -24.40 2.43
N LYS A 237 -17.89 -24.44 1.10
CA LYS A 237 -18.49 -25.45 0.25
C LYS A 237 -17.37 -26.17 -0.48
N LYS A 238 -17.01 -27.35 0.03
CA LYS A 238 -16.15 -28.28 -0.71
C LYS A 238 -16.92 -28.68 -1.97
N ASN A 239 -16.30 -28.50 -3.14
CA ASN A 239 -16.76 -28.92 -4.46
C ASN A 239 -17.86 -28.03 -5.07
N ASN A 240 -17.43 -27.05 -5.86
CA ASN A 240 -18.27 -26.46 -6.91
C ASN A 240 -17.34 -26.03 -8.05
N ASP A 241 -17.35 -26.76 -9.16
CA ASP A 241 -16.37 -26.64 -10.24
C ASP A 241 -16.51 -25.35 -11.07
N ASP A 242 -17.66 -24.66 -10.98
CA ASP A 242 -17.93 -23.41 -11.73
C ASP A 242 -17.49 -22.12 -11.01
N HIS A 243 -16.84 -22.22 -9.84
CA HIS A 243 -16.38 -21.03 -9.11
C HIS A 243 -14.94 -20.68 -9.49
N VAL A 244 -14.72 -19.49 -10.08
CA VAL A 244 -13.37 -18.91 -10.25
C VAL A 244 -12.81 -18.55 -8.86
N CYS A 245 -12.27 -19.56 -8.20
CA CYS A 245 -11.73 -19.52 -6.86
C CYS A 245 -10.22 -19.32 -6.96
N SER A 246 -9.68 -18.34 -6.21
CA SER A 246 -8.24 -18.05 -6.13
C SER A 246 -7.52 -17.96 -7.47
N ASN A 247 -7.10 -16.75 -7.86
CA ASN A 247 -6.32 -16.60 -9.09
C ASN A 247 -4.84 -16.98 -8.93
N HIS A 248 -4.44 -17.63 -7.83
CA HIS A 248 -3.09 -18.14 -7.60
C HIS A 248 -3.13 -19.58 -7.07
N VAL A 249 -2.19 -20.40 -7.54
CA VAL A 249 -1.96 -21.78 -7.10
C VAL A 249 -0.51 -21.88 -6.65
N GLY A 250 -0.28 -22.43 -5.45
CA GLY A 250 1.05 -22.59 -4.87
C GLY A 250 1.20 -21.90 -3.51
N SER A 251 2.44 -21.61 -3.12
CA SER A 251 2.71 -20.96 -1.83
C SER A 251 2.50 -19.45 -1.91
N SER A 252 2.31 -18.79 -0.76
CA SER A 252 2.25 -17.32 -0.73
C SER A 252 3.58 -16.67 -1.15
N ALA A 253 4.70 -17.37 -0.94
CA ALA A 253 6.02 -16.92 -1.36
C ALA A 253 6.17 -16.89 -2.89
N SER A 254 5.51 -17.80 -3.61
CA SER A 254 5.58 -17.85 -5.08
C SER A 254 4.73 -16.79 -5.78
N MET A 255 3.87 -16.07 -5.04
CA MET A 255 3.03 -15.00 -5.61
C MET A 255 3.88 -13.94 -6.31
N GLU A 256 5.01 -13.53 -5.74
CA GLU A 256 5.86 -12.51 -6.36
C GLU A 256 6.36 -12.95 -7.74
N THR A 257 6.85 -14.19 -7.82
CA THR A 257 7.33 -14.80 -9.07
C THR A 257 6.23 -14.93 -10.12
N VAL A 258 5.07 -15.49 -9.73
CA VAL A 258 3.94 -15.66 -10.65
C VAL A 258 3.37 -14.32 -11.09
N GLY A 259 3.28 -13.35 -10.18
CA GLY A 259 2.81 -12.01 -10.49
C GLY A 259 3.74 -11.25 -11.43
N ALA A 260 5.05 -11.33 -11.19
CA ALA A 260 6.06 -10.76 -12.09
C ALA A 260 5.95 -11.36 -13.49
N TYR A 261 5.84 -12.69 -13.59
CA TYR A 261 5.64 -13.38 -14.87
C TYR A 261 4.40 -12.89 -15.60
N ARG A 262 3.23 -12.88 -14.94
CA ARG A 262 1.96 -12.45 -15.55
C ARG A 262 1.97 -11.00 -16.02
N ILE A 263 2.65 -10.12 -15.28
CA ILE A 263 2.82 -8.72 -15.65
C ILE A 263 3.69 -8.59 -16.90
N PHE A 264 4.82 -9.29 -16.95
CA PHE A 264 5.73 -9.23 -18.10
C PHE A 264 5.10 -9.85 -19.34
N ASP A 265 4.44 -11.01 -19.20
CA ASP A 265 3.79 -11.73 -20.31
C ASP A 265 2.78 -10.83 -21.05
N ARG A 266 1.89 -10.18 -20.31
CA ARG A 266 0.86 -9.30 -20.90
C ARG A 266 1.36 -7.91 -21.30
N SER A 267 2.59 -7.52 -20.94
CA SER A 267 3.08 -6.15 -21.11
C SER A 267 3.09 -5.71 -22.59
N LYS A 268 3.56 -6.58 -23.49
CA LYS A 268 3.67 -6.28 -24.92
C LYS A 268 2.29 -6.05 -25.53
N GLN A 269 1.32 -6.89 -25.19
CA GLN A 269 -0.03 -6.82 -25.74
C GLN A 269 -0.85 -5.69 -25.09
N CYS A 270 -0.88 -5.62 -23.76
CA CYS A 270 -1.77 -4.72 -23.03
C CYS A 270 -1.20 -3.30 -22.90
N LYS A 271 0.12 -3.15 -22.88
CA LYS A 271 0.82 -1.88 -22.62
C LYS A 271 1.66 -1.39 -23.79
N ARG A 272 1.89 -2.22 -24.82
CA ARG A 272 2.80 -1.91 -25.94
C ARG A 272 4.22 -1.56 -25.47
N LEU A 273 4.69 -2.23 -24.43
CA LEU A 273 6.02 -2.05 -23.85
C LEU A 273 6.66 -3.42 -23.62
N LYS A 274 7.96 -3.53 -23.84
CA LYS A 274 8.79 -4.62 -23.33
C LYS A 274 9.54 -4.13 -22.09
N TYR A 275 9.55 -4.93 -21.04
CA TYR A 275 10.28 -4.61 -19.82
C TYR A 275 11.68 -5.22 -19.88
N THR A 276 12.67 -4.45 -20.33
CA THR A 276 14.02 -4.95 -20.62
C THR A 276 14.98 -4.86 -19.44
N LYS A 277 14.66 -4.07 -18.42
CA LYS A 277 15.45 -3.97 -17.18
C LYS A 277 14.55 -4.25 -15.98
N TYR A 278 14.96 -5.21 -15.14
CA TYR A 278 14.26 -5.62 -13.93
C TYR A 278 15.00 -5.08 -12.70
N TYR A 279 14.37 -4.17 -11.97
CA TYR A 279 14.84 -3.68 -10.68
C TYR A 279 14.03 -4.36 -9.59
N GLY A 280 14.71 -5.11 -8.72
CA GLY A 280 14.03 -5.77 -7.61
C GLY A 280 14.96 -6.11 -6.47
N ASP A 281 14.44 -6.94 -5.59
CA ASP A 281 15.16 -7.41 -4.42
C ASP A 281 16.32 -8.34 -4.77
N GLY A 282 17.15 -8.63 -3.77
CA GLY A 282 18.25 -9.57 -3.93
C GLY A 282 17.81 -11.00 -4.25
N ASP A 283 16.56 -11.36 -3.94
CA ASP A 283 15.98 -12.63 -4.39
C ASP A 283 15.90 -12.64 -5.92
N SER A 284 16.22 -13.77 -6.52
CA SER A 284 16.28 -13.90 -7.98
C SER A 284 15.11 -14.69 -8.54
N ASN A 285 14.21 -15.23 -7.71
CA ASN A 285 13.09 -16.04 -8.19
C ASN A 285 12.18 -15.27 -9.16
N GLY A 286 11.80 -14.03 -8.83
CA GLY A 286 11.01 -13.18 -9.73
C GLY A 286 11.71 -12.89 -11.05
N PHE A 287 13.00 -12.53 -11.00
CA PHE A 287 13.82 -12.30 -12.20
C PHE A 287 13.98 -13.55 -13.07
N ASN A 288 14.28 -14.70 -12.45
CA ASN A 288 14.50 -15.96 -13.16
C ASN A 288 13.26 -16.40 -13.96
N ALA A 289 12.06 -16.03 -13.51
CA ALA A 289 10.83 -16.32 -14.25
C ALA A 289 10.63 -15.43 -15.49
N VAL A 290 11.29 -14.27 -15.57
CA VAL A 290 11.07 -13.29 -16.65
C VAL A 290 12.29 -13.04 -17.52
N LYS A 291 13.48 -13.57 -17.16
CA LYS A 291 14.75 -13.31 -17.86
C LYS A 291 14.67 -13.55 -19.38
N ASP A 292 13.96 -14.60 -19.78
CA ASP A 292 13.87 -15.05 -21.18
C ASP A 292 12.50 -14.74 -21.82
N ILE A 293 11.66 -13.94 -21.18
CA ILE A 293 10.23 -13.84 -21.56
C ILE A 293 9.98 -13.21 -22.93
N TYR A 294 10.92 -12.41 -23.44
CA TYR A 294 10.86 -11.85 -24.79
C TYR A 294 11.91 -12.45 -25.74
N GLY A 295 12.55 -13.55 -25.35
CA GLY A 295 13.70 -14.17 -26.00
C GLY A 295 14.86 -14.40 -25.03
N PRO A 296 15.89 -15.17 -25.40
CA PRO A 296 17.04 -15.45 -24.55
C PRO A 296 17.70 -14.18 -24.00
N ASP A 297 17.91 -14.12 -22.69
CA ASP A 297 18.53 -13.00 -21.96
C ASP A 297 17.91 -11.63 -22.29
N SER A 298 16.62 -11.61 -22.60
CA SER A 298 15.90 -10.40 -23.00
C SER A 298 15.68 -9.38 -21.89
N VAL A 299 15.86 -9.78 -20.63
CA VAL A 299 15.70 -8.92 -19.45
C VAL A 299 16.98 -8.91 -18.63
N GLU A 300 17.51 -7.72 -18.40
CA GLU A 300 18.68 -7.47 -17.56
C GLU A 300 18.26 -7.26 -16.09
N LYS A 301 18.89 -7.97 -15.15
CA LYS A 301 18.67 -7.74 -13.71
C LYS A 301 19.54 -6.59 -13.23
N LEU A 302 18.92 -5.60 -12.60
CA LEU A 302 19.61 -4.49 -11.94
C LEU A 302 19.26 -4.47 -10.44
N GLU A 303 20.22 -4.04 -9.62
CA GLU A 303 20.05 -3.99 -8.18
C GLU A 303 19.67 -2.59 -7.70
N CYS A 304 18.70 -2.52 -6.79
CA CYS A 304 18.36 -1.27 -6.10
C CYS A 304 19.49 -0.87 -5.13
N ILE A 305 19.94 0.39 -5.20
CA ILE A 305 20.95 0.96 -4.29
C ILE A 305 20.57 0.75 -2.82
N GLY A 306 19.27 0.88 -2.49
CA GLY A 306 18.77 0.63 -1.15
C GLY A 306 19.00 -0.82 -0.69
N HIS A 307 18.85 -1.80 -1.59
CA HIS A 307 19.15 -3.20 -1.31
C HIS A 307 20.64 -3.46 -1.17
N VAL A 308 21.47 -2.87 -2.04
CA VAL A 308 22.93 -2.95 -1.90
C VAL A 308 23.37 -2.38 -0.55
N GLN A 309 22.85 -1.21 -0.17
CA GLN A 309 23.07 -0.57 1.12
C GLN A 309 22.69 -1.51 2.29
N LYS A 310 21.48 -2.06 2.31
CA LYS A 310 21.04 -3.00 3.37
C LYS A 310 21.94 -4.24 3.44
N ARG A 311 22.37 -4.77 2.28
CA ARG A 311 23.21 -5.96 2.18
C ARG A 311 24.57 -5.76 2.85
N VAL A 312 25.18 -4.58 2.69
CA VAL A 312 26.43 -4.24 3.39
C VAL A 312 26.24 -4.33 4.91
N GLY A 313 25.18 -3.74 5.44
CA GLY A 313 24.87 -3.82 6.87
C GLY A 313 24.67 -5.26 7.36
N SER A 314 23.88 -6.06 6.62
CA SER A 314 23.66 -7.47 6.97
C SER A 314 24.97 -8.29 6.96
N ARG A 315 25.83 -8.09 5.95
CA ARG A 315 27.14 -8.75 5.86
C ARG A 315 28.04 -8.37 7.04
N LEU A 316 28.09 -7.09 7.42
CA LEU A 316 28.86 -6.62 8.58
C LEU A 316 28.34 -7.20 9.90
N ARG A 317 27.01 -7.27 10.10
CA ARG A 317 26.41 -7.89 11.30
C ARG A 317 26.71 -9.39 11.35
N ASN A 318 26.67 -10.08 10.21
CA ASN A 318 27.04 -11.50 10.12
C ASN A 318 28.52 -11.73 10.42
N LEU A 319 29.41 -10.85 9.92
CA LEU A 319 30.84 -10.90 10.20
C LEU A 319 31.12 -10.69 11.70
N LYS A 320 30.49 -9.68 12.31
CA LYS A 320 30.54 -9.42 13.75
C LYS A 320 30.12 -10.63 14.60
N LYS A 321 29.11 -11.38 14.15
CA LYS A 321 28.65 -12.62 14.82
C LYS A 321 29.62 -13.78 14.65
N LYS A 322 30.18 -13.97 13.45
CA LYS A 322 31.07 -15.10 13.13
C LYS A 322 32.46 -14.96 13.76
N GLN A 323 33.00 -13.75 13.80
CA GLN A 323 34.34 -13.51 14.37
C GLN A 323 34.24 -12.95 15.79
N LYS A 324 34.60 -13.80 16.77
CA LYS A 324 34.72 -13.39 18.17
C LYS A 324 35.75 -12.26 18.29
N GLY A 325 35.41 -11.21 19.05
CA GLY A 325 36.31 -10.07 19.30
C GLY A 325 36.16 -8.87 18.39
N LEU A 326 35.34 -8.93 17.32
CA LEU A 326 35.02 -7.76 16.47
C LEU A 326 33.98 -6.81 17.09
N GLY A 327 33.10 -7.32 17.95
CA GLY A 327 32.11 -6.52 18.65
C GLY A 327 32.67 -5.85 19.92
N GLY A 328 32.04 -4.76 20.36
CA GLY A 328 32.34 -4.09 21.62
C GLY A 328 32.52 -2.57 21.51
N LYS A 329 32.62 -1.89 22.66
CA LYS A 329 32.86 -0.45 22.76
C LYS A 329 34.19 -0.10 22.07
N GLY A 330 34.18 0.84 21.13
CA GLY A 330 35.36 1.23 20.33
C GLY A 330 35.71 0.28 19.16
N LYS A 331 34.83 -0.69 18.84
CA LYS A 331 34.97 -1.62 17.71
C LYS A 331 33.75 -1.58 16.78
N LEU A 332 33.39 -2.69 16.13
CA LEU A 332 32.23 -2.78 15.24
C LEU A 332 30.92 -2.86 16.06
N THR A 333 30.40 -1.70 16.43
CA THR A 333 29.07 -1.54 17.08
C THR A 333 27.96 -1.50 16.04
N ASP A 334 26.71 -1.82 16.42
CA ASP A 334 25.58 -1.74 15.48
C ASP A 334 25.36 -0.31 14.98
N LYS A 335 25.56 0.70 15.84
CA LYS A 335 25.57 2.11 15.45
C LYS A 335 26.62 2.43 14.38
N LEU A 336 27.82 1.86 14.49
CA LEU A 336 28.87 2.03 13.47
C LEU A 336 28.49 1.33 12.16
N ILE A 337 27.88 0.15 12.23
CA ILE A 337 27.38 -0.56 11.05
C ILE A 337 26.28 0.26 10.35
N ASP A 338 25.34 0.83 11.10
CA ASP A 338 24.28 1.68 10.54
C ASP A 338 24.88 2.93 9.86
N LYS A 339 25.92 3.52 10.47
CA LYS A 339 26.65 4.65 9.90
C LYS A 339 27.38 4.28 8.60
N LEU A 340 28.09 3.15 8.60
CA LEU A 340 28.78 2.63 7.41
C LEU A 340 27.80 2.30 6.29
N GLN A 341 26.68 1.67 6.62
CA GLN A 341 25.58 1.39 5.70
C GLN A 341 25.07 2.69 5.06
N ASN A 342 24.80 3.72 5.86
CA ASN A 342 24.33 5.01 5.34
C ASN A 342 25.35 5.70 4.43
N TYR A 343 26.61 5.77 4.84
CA TYR A 343 27.64 6.39 3.99
C TYR A 343 27.92 5.61 2.72
N TYR A 344 27.85 4.29 2.75
CA TYR A 344 27.97 3.47 1.55
C TYR A 344 26.88 3.83 0.53
N GLY A 345 25.62 3.96 0.98
CA GLY A 345 24.52 4.41 0.12
C GLY A 345 24.70 5.84 -0.39
N ILE A 346 25.22 6.77 0.43
CA ILE A 346 25.53 8.14 0.02
C ILE A 346 26.64 8.15 -1.04
N ALA A 347 27.74 7.41 -0.83
CA ALA A 347 28.85 7.35 -1.76
C ALA A 347 28.43 6.83 -3.15
N ILE A 348 27.52 5.85 -3.21
CA ILE A 348 26.96 5.39 -4.50
C ILE A 348 26.09 6.47 -5.14
N ARG A 349 25.15 7.06 -4.39
CA ARG A 349 24.22 8.07 -4.92
C ARG A 349 24.91 9.36 -5.37
N SER A 350 26.00 9.75 -4.71
CA SER A 350 26.77 10.95 -5.05
C SER A 350 27.72 10.76 -6.24
N ASN A 351 27.89 9.54 -6.75
CA ASN A 351 28.84 9.22 -7.82
C ASN A 351 28.21 8.37 -8.94
N ILE A 352 26.94 8.65 -9.27
CA ILE A 352 26.22 7.97 -10.35
C ILE A 352 26.99 8.18 -11.68
N GLY A 353 27.22 7.10 -12.42
CA GLY A 353 27.94 7.14 -13.70
C GLY A 353 29.46 7.25 -13.60
N ASN A 354 30.05 7.34 -12.41
CA ASN A 354 31.51 7.38 -12.24
C ASN A 354 31.99 6.32 -11.24
N LEU A 355 32.45 5.18 -11.77
CA LEU A 355 32.92 4.05 -10.98
C LEU A 355 34.13 4.40 -10.11
N GLN A 356 35.12 5.08 -10.67
CA GLN A 356 36.37 5.38 -9.95
C GLN A 356 36.11 6.31 -8.76
N ASN A 357 35.27 7.34 -8.94
CA ASN A 357 34.88 8.23 -7.86
C ASN A 357 33.99 7.51 -6.85
N MET A 358 33.09 6.62 -7.30
CA MET A 358 32.29 5.80 -6.40
C MET A 358 33.16 4.91 -5.51
N GLN A 359 34.13 4.20 -6.10
CA GLN A 359 35.09 3.38 -5.36
C GLN A 359 35.88 4.22 -4.35
N SER A 360 36.40 5.36 -4.80
CA SER A 360 37.18 6.27 -3.97
C SER A 360 36.35 6.83 -2.82
N ALA A 361 35.10 7.25 -3.06
CA ALA A 361 34.18 7.77 -2.05
C ALA A 361 33.75 6.70 -1.04
N VAL A 362 33.51 5.47 -1.48
CA VAL A 362 33.20 4.33 -0.60
C VAL A 362 34.39 4.06 0.34
N ILE A 363 35.61 4.05 -0.19
CA ILE A 363 36.83 3.86 0.60
C ILE A 363 37.05 5.03 1.57
N ALA A 364 36.88 6.27 1.11
CA ALA A 364 37.00 7.46 1.95
C ALA A 364 35.98 7.46 3.10
N ALA A 365 34.72 7.07 2.82
CA ALA A 365 33.68 6.93 3.82
C ALA A 365 34.03 5.92 4.91
N PHE A 366 34.67 4.81 4.55
CA PHE A 366 35.18 3.84 5.50
C PHE A 366 36.23 4.44 6.42
N TYR A 367 37.27 5.06 5.85
CA TYR A 367 38.33 5.67 6.64
C TYR A 367 37.81 6.76 7.56
N HIS A 368 36.87 7.59 7.09
CA HIS A 368 36.21 8.61 7.90
C HIS A 368 35.44 8.00 9.10
N CYS A 369 34.76 6.87 8.90
CA CYS A 369 34.10 6.16 10.01
C CYS A 369 35.08 5.57 11.02
N CYS A 370 36.26 5.18 10.55
CA CYS A 370 37.31 4.59 11.36
C CYS A 370 38.19 5.63 12.09
N SER A 371 38.24 6.88 11.61
CA SER A 371 39.14 7.94 12.12
C SER A 371 38.51 8.87 13.19
N GLY A 372 37.23 8.71 13.52
CA GLY A 372 36.55 9.52 14.55
C GLY A 372 37.19 9.39 15.93
N LYS A 373 37.17 10.48 16.73
CA LYS A 373 37.85 10.63 18.05
C LYS A 373 37.52 9.54 19.10
N THR A 374 36.49 8.72 18.89
CA THR A 374 36.07 7.59 19.73
C THR A 374 36.59 6.20 19.29
N ASN A 375 37.28 6.09 18.14
CA ASN A 375 37.78 4.84 17.56
C ASN A 375 39.33 4.76 17.55
N LYS A 376 39.99 5.16 18.66
CA LYS A 376 41.46 5.08 18.82
C LYS A 376 42.05 3.67 18.60
N CYS A 377 41.25 2.61 18.53
CA CYS A 377 41.71 1.24 18.37
C CYS A 377 42.02 0.80 16.93
N ILE A 378 41.50 1.48 15.89
CA ILE A 378 41.79 1.09 14.50
C ILE A 378 43.18 1.57 14.06
N ASN A 379 43.65 2.70 14.61
CA ASN A 379 45.00 3.21 14.36
C ASN A 379 46.10 2.41 15.09
N ASN A 380 45.80 1.79 16.24
CA ASN A 380 46.77 0.93 16.95
C ASN A 380 47.00 -0.42 16.26
N ALA A 381 46.07 -0.87 15.41
CA ALA A 381 46.29 -2.02 14.53
C ALA A 381 47.32 -1.73 13.41
N ARG A 382 47.43 -0.46 13.01
CA ARG A 382 48.38 0.02 12.00
C ARG A 382 49.81 0.06 12.55
N LYS A 383 49.99 0.32 13.85
CA LYS A 383 51.30 0.30 14.54
C LYS A 383 51.78 -1.09 14.95
N LYS A 384 50.90 -2.11 15.02
CA LYS A 384 51.26 -3.53 15.26
C LYS A 384 51.41 -4.35 13.97
N ALA A 385 51.53 -3.69 12.82
CA ALA A 385 51.68 -4.34 11.52
C ALA A 385 53.05 -5.04 11.29
N THR A 386 53.87 -5.18 12.33
CA THR A 386 55.08 -6.02 12.31
C THR A 386 54.88 -7.40 12.93
N VAL A 387 53.81 -7.69 13.68
CA VAL A 387 53.55 -9.07 14.16
C VAL A 387 52.04 -9.31 14.39
N GLY A 388 51.43 -10.23 13.61
CA GLY A 388 50.19 -10.92 14.01
C GLY A 388 48.87 -10.62 13.27
N VAL A 389 48.77 -11.08 12.02
CA VAL A 389 47.66 -11.73 11.26
C VAL A 389 46.17 -11.28 11.40
N SER A 390 45.64 -10.68 12.46
CA SER A 390 44.15 -10.57 12.61
C SER A 390 43.45 -9.42 11.86
N ILE A 391 44.08 -8.25 11.69
CA ILE A 391 43.41 -7.05 11.14
C ILE A 391 43.70 -6.82 9.65
N ASN A 392 44.87 -7.25 9.15
CA ASN A 392 45.13 -7.27 7.71
C ASN A 392 44.22 -8.27 6.99
N GLU A 393 43.84 -9.37 7.64
CA GLU A 393 42.84 -10.30 7.11
C GLU A 393 41.45 -9.68 7.07
N LEU A 394 41.06 -8.88 8.07
CA LEU A 394 39.79 -8.13 8.07
C LEU A 394 39.82 -7.02 7.00
N PHE A 395 40.95 -6.33 6.85
CA PHE A 395 41.14 -5.28 5.85
C PHE A 395 41.10 -5.86 4.43
N MET A 396 41.78 -6.98 4.19
CA MET A 396 41.75 -7.69 2.91
C MET A 396 40.40 -8.37 2.66
N LYS A 397 39.75 -9.00 3.66
CA LYS A 397 38.42 -9.63 3.49
C LYS A 397 37.31 -8.61 3.31
N VAL A 398 37.34 -7.46 4.00
CA VAL A 398 36.36 -6.37 3.83
C VAL A 398 36.62 -5.61 2.54
N LYS A 399 37.88 -5.34 2.18
CA LYS A 399 38.26 -4.75 0.87
C LYS A 399 37.87 -5.69 -0.27
N PHE A 400 38.12 -7.00 -0.16
CA PHE A 400 37.73 -8.02 -1.14
C PHE A 400 36.20 -8.20 -1.24
N LEU A 401 35.48 -8.19 -0.11
CA LEU A 401 34.00 -8.16 -0.10
C LEU A 401 33.44 -6.87 -0.69
N TRP A 402 34.14 -5.73 -0.54
CA TRP A 402 33.74 -4.44 -1.07
C TRP A 402 34.07 -4.24 -2.55
N THR A 403 35.23 -4.71 -3.04
CA THR A 403 35.62 -4.61 -4.45
C THR A 403 34.92 -5.64 -5.34
N ASN A 404 34.69 -6.86 -4.86
CA ASN A 404 33.95 -7.87 -5.63
C ASN A 404 32.43 -7.61 -5.70
N LEU A 405 31.87 -6.85 -4.75
CA LEU A 405 30.49 -6.36 -4.83
C LEU A 405 30.32 -5.36 -5.98
N LEU A 406 31.33 -4.53 -6.25
CA LEU A 406 31.35 -3.57 -7.36
C LEU A 406 31.56 -4.25 -8.73
N ALA A 407 32.37 -5.31 -8.80
CA ALA A 407 32.66 -6.03 -10.05
C ALA A 407 31.46 -6.82 -10.60
N CYS A 408 30.53 -7.27 -9.75
CA CYS A 408 29.30 -7.96 -10.18
C CYS A 408 28.14 -7.00 -10.52
N GLN A 409 28.33 -5.68 -10.44
CA GLN A 409 27.24 -4.69 -10.44
C GLN A 409 27.30 -3.68 -11.59
N MET A 410 28.07 -3.93 -12.65
CA MET A 410 28.29 -2.94 -13.70
C MET A 410 28.01 -3.46 -15.10
N ILE A 411 26.76 -3.27 -15.56
CA ILE A 411 26.45 -2.55 -16.80
C ILE A 411 25.21 -1.65 -16.55
N SER A 412 25.42 -0.33 -16.63
CA SER A 412 24.45 0.80 -16.71
C SER A 412 23.44 1.07 -15.58
#